data_AF-A0A428NPJ8-F1
#
_entry.id   AF-A0A428NPJ8-F1
#
_cell.length_a   1.000
_cell.length_b   1.000
_cell.length_c   1.000
_cell.angle_alpha   90.00
_cell.angle_beta   90.00
_cell.angle_gamma   90.00
#
_symmetry.space_group_name_H-M   'P 1'
#
loop_
_entity.id
_entity.type
_entity.pdbx_description
1 polymer ?
#
loop_
_entity_poly.entity_id
_entity_poly.type
_entity_poly.pdbx_seq_one_letter_code
_entity_poly.pdbx_strand_id
1 'polypeptide(L)'
;MSKTHHLTLAEFIRVYVTTQGDDGYGDRPATRTKRLAEAIYGQPQVVDALREHPASGAAEVVTVKSLRKEMKALEEAGDMFGTYRINDPQEESLQTSISRERQSQDDQQPEDYERILGGMQFGQMYEQVHTRAPLLFRRYGQQLDACVVYDNFDYREGVKHQLISNHAEMRSVTTGKVFRGVDISQGGLRKSMLHREVPLTIEDLLYSPGAALYDETAAEIDTYFIAEAIRTAYPKSVKSIFAKSDNPFPAMPTVELLELRKTDSKTLGPILFNEGTLEGSYGVVESIYKHQFQLDNTEFDNRLFLAFGDQKTSSLIRSIQAEQVDASAAYDRKDWLIGVAALFHLRMNFLWLMQKTHYGNMEQQDPSTLYHNINFWGRKNIPSDRAAFQVLEELVLHSFDARIVGLLYTRLEQRGIDTSEQEEVGNAIQKMHAKGFMEAVRDIRKSAFEPQAWRPSKEKYANNTVDEEFLSHARYLQQMIVYKTLKYGIKNGDIGLIDRVIGVCCFYFEGTGQSNYAFEMLYLKRLISTKACDQELRRAILSNSLVNPHGRQDTWQEVDRSLEYLNLELKRELWARRTSTFGLDALFKTTSLTAEYTVCLRKAIEKAPLEDRDETNEWGLPSDIESE
;
A
#
# COMPACT_ATOMS: atom_id res chain seq x y z
N MET A 1 -42.66 57.33 -4.33
CA MET A 1 -43.70 56.31 -4.16
C MET A 1 -43.73 55.43 -5.40
N SER A 2 -42.84 54.44 -5.43
CA SER A 2 -42.72 53.48 -6.53
C SER A 2 -43.66 52.31 -6.24
N LYS A 3 -44.64 52.07 -7.11
CA LYS A 3 -45.45 50.86 -7.07
C LYS A 3 -44.58 49.70 -7.56
N THR A 4 -43.93 49.00 -6.64
CA THR A 4 -43.27 47.73 -6.94
C THR A 4 -44.33 46.67 -7.14
N HIS A 5 -44.52 46.25 -8.39
CA HIS A 5 -45.27 45.05 -8.73
C HIS A 5 -44.62 43.84 -8.06
N HIS A 6 -45.37 43.14 -7.21
CA HIS A 6 -44.95 41.85 -6.68
C HIS A 6 -45.19 40.78 -7.74
N LEU A 7 -44.11 40.27 -8.34
CA LEU A 7 -44.16 39.00 -9.08
C LEU A 7 -44.37 37.87 -8.07
N THR A 8 -45.31 36.99 -8.36
CA THR A 8 -45.46 35.74 -7.59
C THR A 8 -44.37 34.74 -7.97
N LEU A 9 -44.04 33.81 -7.07
CA LEU A 9 -43.00 32.80 -7.28
C LEU A 9 -43.24 31.98 -8.57
N ALA A 10 -44.50 31.72 -8.91
CA ALA A 10 -44.89 31.03 -10.13
C ALA A 10 -44.60 31.84 -11.40
N GLU A 11 -44.82 33.16 -11.38
CA GLU A 11 -44.54 34.06 -12.52
C GLU A 11 -43.03 34.24 -12.72
N PHE A 12 -42.26 34.30 -11.62
CA PHE A 12 -40.79 34.36 -11.67
C PHE A 12 -40.18 33.10 -12.29
N ILE A 13 -40.68 31.92 -11.91
CA ILE A 13 -40.23 30.64 -12.45
C ILE A 13 -40.55 30.54 -13.95
N ARG A 14 -41.73 31.01 -14.38
CA ARG A 14 -42.11 31.01 -15.81
C ARG A 14 -41.16 31.87 -16.65
N VAL A 15 -40.86 33.10 -16.22
CA VAL A 15 -39.98 34.04 -16.95
C VAL A 15 -38.53 33.53 -17.02
N TYR A 16 -38.05 32.86 -15.98
CA TYR A 16 -36.66 32.39 -15.90
C TYR A 16 -36.38 31.08 -16.66
N VAL A 17 -37.41 30.26 -16.85
CA VAL A 17 -37.32 28.99 -17.60
C VAL A 17 -37.46 29.22 -19.11
N THR A 18 -38.24 30.21 -19.55
CA THR A 18 -38.54 30.41 -20.99
C THR A 18 -37.57 31.35 -21.72
N THR A 19 -36.57 31.92 -21.06
CA THR A 19 -35.53 32.71 -21.73
C THR A 19 -34.37 31.81 -22.18
N GLN A 20 -34.51 31.28 -23.41
CA GLN A 20 -33.37 30.87 -24.24
C GLN A 20 -32.80 32.13 -24.91
N GLY A 21 -31.50 32.32 -24.82
CA GLY A 21 -30.77 33.35 -25.58
C GLY A 21 -30.06 32.70 -26.76
N ASP A 22 -30.21 33.29 -27.93
CA ASP A 22 -30.06 32.69 -29.26
C ASP A 22 -28.62 32.40 -29.75
N ASP A 23 -27.61 32.44 -28.88
CA ASP A 23 -26.20 32.47 -29.31
C ASP A 23 -25.43 31.17 -29.00
N GLY A 24 -26.12 30.04 -28.83
CA GLY A 24 -25.55 28.69 -28.97
C GLY A 24 -24.58 28.18 -27.88
N TYR A 25 -24.12 29.00 -26.95
CA TYR A 25 -23.30 28.55 -25.80
C TYR A 25 -23.62 29.41 -24.57
N GLY A 26 -24.59 28.99 -23.74
CA GLY A 26 -25.05 29.76 -22.58
C GLY A 26 -25.79 28.92 -21.53
N ASP A 27 -25.04 28.50 -20.50
CA ASP A 27 -25.40 27.82 -19.24
C ASP A 27 -26.49 26.73 -19.24
N ARG A 28 -26.03 25.48 -19.03
CA ARG A 28 -26.87 24.28 -18.90
C ARG A 28 -27.87 24.41 -17.72
N PRO A 29 -29.07 23.82 -17.83
CA PRO A 29 -30.15 23.85 -16.81
C PRO A 29 -29.70 23.59 -15.37
N ALA A 30 -28.68 22.75 -15.20
CA ALA A 30 -28.05 22.40 -13.92
C ALA A 30 -27.43 23.57 -13.15
N THR A 31 -27.10 24.69 -13.82
CA THR A 31 -26.57 25.90 -13.19
C THR A 31 -27.71 26.79 -12.68
N ARG A 32 -28.84 26.84 -13.38
CA ARG A 32 -30.06 27.56 -12.98
C ARG A 32 -30.75 26.89 -11.78
N THR A 33 -30.87 25.55 -11.79
CA THR A 33 -31.43 24.76 -10.68
C THR A 33 -30.60 24.90 -9.39
N LYS A 34 -29.27 24.98 -9.52
CA LYS A 34 -28.36 25.17 -8.37
C LYS A 34 -28.61 26.51 -7.67
N ARG A 35 -28.73 27.60 -8.42
CA ARG A 35 -28.99 28.94 -7.86
C ARG A 35 -30.39 29.05 -7.24
N LEU A 36 -31.38 28.36 -7.81
CA LEU A 36 -32.74 28.28 -7.29
C LEU A 36 -32.79 27.52 -5.94
N ALA A 37 -32.07 26.40 -5.83
CA ALA A 37 -31.94 25.64 -4.59
C ALA A 37 -31.24 26.48 -3.51
N GLU A 38 -30.16 27.18 -3.85
CA GLU A 38 -29.43 28.05 -2.92
C GLU A 38 -30.31 29.21 -2.38
N ALA A 39 -31.19 29.77 -3.21
CA ALA A 39 -32.12 30.84 -2.80
C ALA A 39 -33.29 30.36 -1.92
N ILE A 40 -33.76 29.13 -2.13
CA ILE A 40 -34.89 28.52 -1.40
C ILE A 40 -34.44 28.03 -0.01
N TYR A 41 -33.28 27.38 0.07
CA TYR A 41 -32.77 26.80 1.32
C TYR A 41 -31.96 27.77 2.18
N GLY A 42 -31.65 28.97 1.66
CA GLY A 42 -30.92 30.01 2.36
C GLY A 42 -31.79 30.93 3.23
N GLN A 43 -33.13 30.84 3.17
CA GLN A 43 -34.02 31.71 3.95
C GLN A 43 -34.46 31.03 5.25
N PRO A 44 -34.18 31.61 6.43
CA PRO A 44 -34.54 31.04 7.72
C PRO A 44 -36.03 30.72 7.85
N GLN A 45 -36.91 31.56 7.28
CA GLN A 45 -38.36 31.35 7.35
C GLN A 45 -38.82 30.07 6.63
N VAL A 46 -38.11 29.62 5.59
CA VAL A 46 -38.42 28.37 4.87
C VAL A 46 -37.97 27.17 5.68
N VAL A 47 -36.81 27.26 6.33
CA VAL A 47 -36.27 26.22 7.21
C VAL A 47 -37.16 26.04 8.46
N ASP A 48 -37.70 27.13 9.00
CA ASP A 48 -38.59 27.10 10.16
C ASP A 48 -39.99 26.56 9.79
N ALA A 49 -40.53 26.93 8.62
CA ALA A 49 -41.78 26.34 8.10
C ALA A 49 -41.66 24.83 7.81
N LEU A 50 -40.49 24.35 7.38
CA LEU A 50 -40.22 22.93 7.16
C LEU A 50 -40.07 22.14 8.49
N ARG A 51 -39.64 22.79 9.57
CA ARG A 51 -39.54 22.20 10.92
C ARG A 51 -40.90 22.02 11.58
N GLU A 52 -41.79 22.99 11.42
CA GLU A 52 -43.16 22.95 11.95
C GLU A 52 -44.11 22.06 11.14
N HIS A 53 -43.65 21.55 9.99
CA HIS A 53 -44.45 20.65 9.16
C HIS A 53 -44.60 19.27 9.83
N PRO A 54 -45.82 18.73 10.01
CA PRO A 54 -46.11 17.59 10.88
C PRO A 54 -45.58 16.22 10.42
N ALA A 55 -44.67 16.19 9.44
CA ALA A 55 -44.02 14.99 8.90
C ALA A 55 -42.50 14.96 9.19
N SER A 56 -42.01 15.79 10.12
CA SER A 56 -40.59 15.96 10.47
C SER A 56 -40.02 14.86 11.39
N GLY A 57 -40.30 13.61 11.06
CA GLY A 57 -39.69 12.43 11.70
C GLY A 57 -38.65 11.75 10.80
N ALA A 58 -37.62 12.45 10.33
CA ALA A 58 -36.39 11.88 9.74
C ALA A 58 -35.47 13.01 9.29
N ALA A 59 -34.25 13.08 9.81
CA ALA A 59 -33.22 14.02 9.36
C ALA A 59 -32.18 13.29 8.51
N GLU A 60 -31.91 13.80 7.30
CA GLU A 60 -30.58 13.99 6.67
C GLU A 60 -30.75 14.56 5.26
N VAL A 61 -30.30 15.80 5.00
CA VAL A 61 -30.32 16.42 3.65
C VAL A 61 -28.88 16.59 3.15
N VAL A 62 -28.55 15.82 2.11
CA VAL A 62 -27.28 15.78 1.38
C VAL A 62 -27.12 17.00 0.46
N THR A 63 -25.93 17.60 0.42
CA THR A 63 -25.66 18.78 -0.43
C THR A 63 -25.26 18.38 -1.85
N VAL A 64 -25.76 19.13 -2.85
CA VAL A 64 -25.51 18.93 -4.30
C VAL A 64 -24.00 18.98 -4.67
N LYS A 65 -23.17 19.57 -3.80
CA LYS A 65 -21.71 19.64 -3.97
C LYS A 65 -21.02 18.31 -3.66
N SER A 66 -21.51 17.51 -2.72
CA SER A 66 -20.95 16.16 -2.48
C SER A 66 -21.32 15.23 -3.65
N LEU A 67 -22.55 15.35 -4.14
CA LEU A 67 -23.07 14.59 -5.29
C LEU A 67 -22.27 14.82 -6.58
N ARG A 68 -21.92 16.06 -6.94
CA ARG A 68 -21.12 16.32 -8.16
C ARG A 68 -19.66 15.85 -8.05
N LYS A 69 -19.07 15.86 -6.85
CA LYS A 69 -17.68 15.43 -6.64
C LYS A 69 -17.55 13.91 -6.74
N GLU A 70 -18.53 13.18 -6.23
CA GLU A 70 -18.56 11.72 -6.31
C GLU A 70 -18.86 11.18 -7.71
N MET A 71 -19.76 11.82 -8.46
CA MET A 71 -20.11 11.34 -9.81
C MET A 71 -18.95 11.44 -10.80
N LYS A 72 -18.12 12.49 -10.71
CA LYS A 72 -16.95 12.65 -11.57
C LYS A 72 -15.83 11.64 -11.27
N ALA A 73 -15.64 11.30 -9.99
CA ALA A 73 -14.69 10.28 -9.57
C ALA A 73 -15.09 8.86 -10.03
N LEU A 74 -16.39 8.63 -10.23
CA LEU A 74 -16.92 7.35 -10.70
C LEU A 74 -16.83 7.18 -12.23
N GLU A 75 -17.01 8.25 -13.02
CA GLU A 75 -16.79 8.22 -14.48
C GLU A 75 -15.32 7.99 -14.84
N GLU A 76 -14.40 8.69 -14.17
CA GLU A 76 -12.95 8.53 -14.39
C GLU A 76 -12.45 7.13 -13.98
N ALA A 77 -13.06 6.53 -12.96
CA ALA A 77 -12.77 5.15 -12.57
C ALA A 77 -13.34 4.12 -13.57
N GLY A 78 -14.46 4.41 -14.24
CA GLY A 78 -15.07 3.51 -15.22
C GLY A 78 -14.26 3.38 -16.52
N ASP A 79 -13.75 4.50 -17.05
CA ASP A 79 -13.03 4.51 -18.33
C ASP A 79 -11.60 3.95 -18.24
N MET A 80 -10.97 3.96 -17.05
CA MET A 80 -9.63 3.39 -16.86
C MET A 80 -9.57 1.87 -17.00
N PHE A 81 -10.68 1.15 -16.82
CA PHE A 81 -10.69 -0.33 -16.88
C PHE A 81 -11.16 -0.89 -18.23
N GLY A 82 -11.54 -0.05 -19.19
CA GLY A 82 -11.98 -0.46 -20.53
C GLY A 82 -10.87 -0.63 -21.57
N THR A 83 -9.62 -0.29 -21.27
CA THR A 83 -8.53 -0.26 -22.27
C THR A 83 -7.49 -1.38 -22.15
N TYR A 84 -7.75 -2.42 -21.36
CA TYR A 84 -6.93 -3.63 -21.33
C TYR A 84 -7.22 -4.52 -22.54
N ARG A 85 -6.61 -4.21 -23.70
CA ARG A 85 -6.36 -5.17 -24.78
C ARG A 85 -4.88 -5.53 -24.74
N ILE A 86 -4.59 -6.79 -24.44
CA ILE A 86 -3.26 -7.37 -24.57
C ILE A 86 -2.99 -7.53 -26.07
N ASN A 87 -2.12 -6.70 -26.62
CA ASN A 87 -1.33 -7.02 -27.80
C ASN A 87 0.11 -7.17 -27.31
N ASP A 88 0.65 -8.38 -27.42
CA ASP A 88 2.00 -8.74 -27.03
C ASP A 88 2.89 -8.79 -28.28
N PRO A 89 3.90 -7.90 -28.42
CA PRO A 89 4.97 -8.08 -29.37
C PRO A 89 6.31 -8.15 -28.64
N GLN A 90 6.52 -9.16 -27.79
CA GLN A 90 7.86 -9.44 -27.25
C GLN A 90 8.25 -10.92 -27.12
N GLU A 91 7.62 -11.82 -27.89
CA GLU A 91 8.00 -13.23 -27.93
C GLU A 91 9.00 -13.64 -29.05
N GLU A 92 9.54 -12.71 -29.83
CA GLU A 92 10.35 -13.07 -31.02
C GLU A 92 11.89 -12.88 -30.92
N SER A 93 12.47 -12.65 -29.74
CA SER A 93 13.94 -12.42 -29.66
C SER A 93 14.73 -13.21 -28.61
N LEU A 94 14.14 -14.21 -27.95
CA LEU A 94 14.84 -14.99 -26.92
C LEU A 94 15.02 -16.49 -27.25
N GLN A 95 14.84 -16.89 -28.51
CA GLN A 95 15.06 -18.29 -28.94
C GLN A 95 16.48 -18.64 -29.42
N THR A 96 17.45 -17.72 -29.41
CA THR A 96 18.83 -18.04 -29.81
C THR A 96 19.85 -17.59 -28.78
N SER A 97 19.87 -18.26 -27.64
CA SER A 97 21.11 -18.69 -26.95
C SER A 97 20.76 -19.15 -25.53
N ILE A 98 20.83 -20.47 -25.33
CA ILE A 98 21.37 -21.18 -24.17
C ILE A 98 20.81 -22.60 -24.29
N SER A 99 21.53 -23.38 -25.08
CA SER A 99 21.46 -24.82 -25.11
C SER A 99 22.45 -25.35 -24.06
N ARG A 100 21.98 -26.23 -23.17
CA ARG A 100 22.75 -27.01 -22.16
C ARG A 100 23.24 -26.14 -20.98
N GLU A 101 23.00 -26.46 -19.71
CA GLU A 101 22.86 -27.75 -19.03
C GLU A 101 21.63 -27.74 -18.10
N ARG A 102 20.78 -28.77 -18.22
CA ARG A 102 19.81 -29.14 -17.19
C ARG A 102 20.53 -30.01 -16.16
N GLN A 103 20.53 -29.60 -14.90
CA GLN A 103 20.53 -30.54 -13.78
C GLN A 103 19.24 -30.34 -12.99
N SER A 104 18.46 -31.41 -12.99
CA SER A 104 17.23 -31.66 -12.27
C SER A 104 17.49 -31.80 -10.77
N GLN A 105 16.65 -31.19 -9.94
CA GLN A 105 16.04 -31.84 -8.77
C GLN A 105 15.02 -30.89 -8.13
N ASP A 106 13.76 -31.07 -8.51
CA ASP A 106 12.58 -30.72 -7.70
C ASP A 106 11.48 -31.71 -8.13
N ASP A 107 11.60 -32.95 -7.67
CA ASP A 107 10.58 -33.98 -7.83
C ASP A 107 9.51 -33.77 -6.76
N GLN A 108 8.47 -33.02 -7.11
CA GLN A 108 7.10 -33.32 -6.69
C GLN A 108 6.29 -33.55 -7.95
N GLN A 109 6.12 -34.83 -8.29
CA GLN A 109 5.40 -35.29 -9.48
C GLN A 109 3.90 -34.92 -9.37
N PRO A 110 3.22 -34.56 -10.47
CA PRO A 110 1.77 -34.34 -10.52
C PRO A 110 0.94 -35.51 -9.94
N GLU A 111 1.51 -36.71 -9.94
CA GLU A 111 0.94 -37.96 -9.46
C GLU A 111 0.63 -37.95 -7.94
N ASP A 112 1.37 -37.15 -7.14
CA ASP A 112 1.10 -37.02 -5.70
C ASP A 112 -0.21 -36.26 -5.41
N TYR A 113 -0.62 -35.37 -6.32
CA TYR A 113 -1.87 -34.63 -6.20
C TYR A 113 -3.08 -35.46 -6.66
N GLU A 114 -2.94 -36.28 -7.71
CA GLU A 114 -3.98 -37.23 -8.10
C GLU A 114 -4.26 -38.27 -6.99
N ARG A 115 -3.24 -38.64 -6.21
CA ARG A 115 -3.42 -39.55 -5.08
C ARG A 115 -4.18 -38.93 -3.90
N ILE A 116 -4.10 -37.61 -3.73
CA ILE A 116 -4.89 -36.84 -2.74
C ILE A 116 -6.30 -36.56 -3.27
N LEU A 117 -6.46 -36.37 -4.58
CA LEU A 117 -7.70 -35.97 -5.25
C LEU A 117 -8.56 -37.14 -5.75
N GLY A 118 -7.99 -38.35 -5.86
CA GLY A 118 -8.58 -39.54 -6.49
C GLY A 118 -9.80 -40.18 -5.80
N GLY A 119 -10.51 -39.44 -4.95
CA GLY A 119 -11.73 -39.97 -4.32
C GLY A 119 -12.68 -38.97 -3.65
N MET A 120 -12.38 -37.66 -3.65
CA MET A 120 -13.25 -36.69 -2.97
C MET A 120 -14.14 -35.95 -3.98
N GLN A 121 -15.45 -36.18 -3.89
CA GLN A 121 -16.43 -35.37 -4.60
C GLN A 121 -16.40 -33.93 -4.06
N PHE A 122 -16.60 -32.93 -4.93
CA PHE A 122 -16.55 -31.49 -4.61
C PHE A 122 -17.39 -31.10 -3.37
N GLY A 123 -18.50 -31.80 -3.12
CA GLY A 123 -19.34 -31.64 -1.93
C GLY A 123 -18.68 -32.08 -0.61
N GLN A 124 -17.87 -33.13 -0.62
CA GLN A 124 -17.11 -33.61 0.55
C GLN A 124 -15.94 -32.66 0.88
N MET A 125 -15.34 -32.02 -0.12
CA MET A 125 -14.35 -30.96 0.10
C MET A 125 -14.97 -29.74 0.77
N TYR A 126 -16.14 -29.30 0.32
CA TYR A 126 -16.87 -28.18 0.94
C TYR A 126 -17.19 -28.46 2.42
N GLU A 127 -17.68 -29.67 2.70
CA GLU A 127 -18.00 -30.13 4.07
C GLU A 127 -16.74 -30.27 4.94
N GLN A 128 -15.64 -30.79 4.40
CA GLN A 128 -14.36 -30.88 5.12
C GLN A 128 -13.75 -29.51 5.40
N VAL A 129 -13.83 -28.54 4.48
CA VAL A 129 -13.36 -27.18 4.74
C VAL A 129 -14.23 -26.51 5.81
N HIS A 130 -15.55 -26.65 5.75
CA HIS A 130 -16.44 -26.03 6.74
C HIS A 130 -16.33 -26.67 8.14
N THR A 131 -16.05 -27.97 8.23
CA THR A 131 -15.91 -28.68 9.52
C THR A 131 -14.49 -28.62 10.09
N ARG A 132 -13.44 -28.65 9.25
CA ARG A 132 -12.04 -28.68 9.71
C ARG A 132 -11.39 -27.30 9.79
N ALA A 133 -11.82 -26.31 9.01
CA ALA A 133 -11.21 -24.98 9.07
C ALA A 133 -11.36 -24.33 10.47
N PRO A 134 -12.53 -24.37 11.15
CA PRO A 134 -12.64 -23.89 12.53
C PRO A 134 -11.67 -24.58 13.50
N LEU A 135 -11.46 -25.89 13.35
CA LEU A 135 -10.49 -26.64 14.16
C LEU A 135 -9.04 -26.27 13.82
N LEU A 136 -8.77 -25.91 12.57
CA LEU A 136 -7.47 -25.47 12.11
C LEU A 136 -7.11 -24.09 12.68
N PHE A 137 -8.03 -23.12 12.65
CA PHE A 137 -7.79 -21.78 13.24
C PHE A 137 -7.66 -21.84 14.75
N ARG A 138 -8.47 -22.67 15.40
CA ARG A 138 -8.30 -22.96 16.82
C ARG A 138 -6.89 -23.45 17.11
N ARG A 139 -6.41 -24.48 16.40
CA ARG A 139 -5.06 -25.01 16.60
C ARG A 139 -3.97 -23.98 16.30
N TYR A 140 -4.10 -23.18 15.24
CA TYR A 140 -3.12 -22.15 14.88
C TYR A 140 -3.11 -21.00 15.89
N GLY A 141 -4.27 -20.46 16.25
CA GLY A 141 -4.36 -19.34 17.18
C GLY A 141 -3.97 -19.68 18.62
N GLN A 142 -4.14 -20.94 19.02
CA GLN A 142 -3.73 -21.42 20.33
C GLN A 142 -2.21 -21.57 20.47
N GLN A 143 -1.45 -21.65 19.37
CA GLN A 143 0.02 -21.74 19.44
C GLN A 143 0.62 -20.48 20.03
N LEU A 144 1.59 -20.61 20.93
CA LEU A 144 2.18 -19.49 21.69
C LEU A 144 2.93 -18.46 20.82
N ASP A 145 3.27 -18.82 19.59
CA ASP A 145 3.90 -18.00 18.56
C ASP A 145 2.89 -17.40 17.55
N ALA A 146 1.58 -17.56 17.76
CA ALA A 146 0.56 -17.04 16.86
C ALA A 146 0.54 -15.50 16.82
N CYS A 147 0.69 -14.96 15.62
CA CYS A 147 0.51 -13.53 15.32
C CYS A 147 -0.67 -13.37 14.36
N VAL A 148 -1.33 -12.21 14.42
CA VAL A 148 -2.44 -11.90 13.52
C VAL A 148 -2.17 -10.64 12.73
N VAL A 149 -2.69 -10.60 11.52
CA VAL A 149 -2.78 -9.38 10.74
C VAL A 149 -4.23 -9.25 10.29
N TYR A 150 -4.81 -8.06 10.39
CA TYR A 150 -6.16 -7.79 9.88
C TYR A 150 -6.29 -6.36 9.38
N ASP A 151 -7.22 -6.18 8.44
CA ASP A 151 -7.55 -4.88 7.86
C ASP A 151 -9.00 -4.89 7.32
N ASN A 152 -9.57 -3.68 7.20
CA ASN A 152 -10.89 -3.45 6.65
C ASN A 152 -10.95 -3.76 5.15
N PHE A 153 -11.99 -4.46 4.76
CA PHE A 153 -12.47 -4.65 3.41
C PHE A 153 -13.68 -3.74 3.19
N ASP A 154 -13.44 -2.63 2.50
CA ASP A 154 -14.48 -1.70 2.10
C ASP A 154 -15.07 -2.06 0.73
N TYR A 155 -16.40 -2.11 0.67
CA TYR A 155 -17.16 -2.34 -0.55
C TYR A 155 -18.36 -1.40 -0.63
N ARG A 156 -18.45 -0.66 -1.75
CA ARG A 156 -19.62 0.17 -2.05
C ARG A 156 -20.69 -0.72 -2.69
N GLU A 157 -21.74 -1.03 -1.95
CA GLU A 157 -22.88 -1.76 -2.48
C GLU A 157 -23.77 -0.80 -3.28
N GLY A 158 -23.76 -0.99 -4.60
CA GLY A 158 -24.63 -0.22 -5.50
C GLY A 158 -26.11 -0.57 -5.32
N VAL A 159 -26.98 0.42 -5.52
CA VAL A 159 -28.43 0.28 -5.44
C VAL A 159 -28.96 -0.65 -6.53
N LYS A 160 -29.57 -1.78 -6.15
CA LYS A 160 -30.16 -2.77 -7.08
C LYS A 160 -31.53 -2.31 -7.63
N HIS A 161 -32.26 -1.48 -6.89
CA HIS A 161 -33.57 -0.95 -7.27
C HIS A 161 -33.64 0.54 -6.96
N GLN A 162 -33.91 1.36 -7.99
CA GLN A 162 -34.01 2.83 -7.89
C GLN A 162 -35.32 3.25 -7.20
N LEU A 163 -35.50 2.86 -5.94
CA LEU A 163 -36.53 3.40 -5.05
C LEU A 163 -35.93 4.59 -4.29
N ILE A 164 -36.76 5.59 -3.97
CA ILE A 164 -36.35 6.82 -3.28
C ILE A 164 -35.64 6.52 -1.94
N SER A 165 -35.95 5.40 -1.30
CA SER A 165 -35.38 4.96 -0.02
C SER A 165 -34.06 4.18 -0.13
N ASN A 166 -33.64 3.79 -1.34
CA ASN A 166 -32.45 2.95 -1.50
C ASN A 166 -31.27 3.82 -1.91
N HIS A 167 -30.31 3.95 -0.99
CA HIS A 167 -29.04 4.63 -1.24
C HIS A 167 -27.90 3.62 -1.35
N ALA A 168 -26.86 3.98 -2.08
CA ALA A 168 -25.65 3.15 -2.13
C ALA A 168 -25.00 3.18 -0.74
N GLU A 169 -24.79 2.00 -0.17
CA GLU A 169 -24.23 1.86 1.17
C GLU A 169 -22.76 1.45 1.08
N MET A 170 -21.91 2.08 1.90
CA MET A 170 -20.54 1.63 2.09
C MET A 170 -20.57 0.56 3.18
N ARG A 171 -20.32 -0.69 2.79
CA ARG A 171 -20.20 -1.81 3.71
C ARG A 171 -18.73 -2.07 4.01
N SER A 172 -18.39 -2.07 5.29
CA SER A 172 -17.05 -2.33 5.80
C SER A 172 -17.08 -3.59 6.65
N VAL A 173 -16.26 -4.57 6.29
CA VAL A 173 -16.06 -5.83 7.04
C VAL A 173 -14.57 -6.10 7.16
N THR A 174 -14.12 -6.90 8.11
CA THR A 174 -12.67 -7.13 8.31
C THR A 174 -12.23 -8.43 7.66
N THR A 175 -11.06 -8.39 7.01
CA THR A 175 -10.30 -9.60 6.63
C THR A 175 -9.12 -9.78 7.57
N GLY A 176 -8.66 -11.01 7.72
CA GLY A 176 -7.47 -11.24 8.51
C GLY A 176 -6.79 -12.57 8.22
N LYS A 177 -5.57 -12.69 8.72
CA LYS A 177 -4.73 -13.88 8.66
C LYS A 177 -4.10 -14.13 10.02
N VAL A 178 -3.94 -15.40 10.35
CA VAL A 178 -3.07 -15.87 11.43
C VAL A 178 -1.82 -16.45 10.81
N PHE A 179 -0.66 -16.22 11.43
CA PHE A 179 0.62 -16.78 10.97
C PHE A 179 1.52 -17.15 12.15
N ARG A 180 2.43 -18.09 11.90
CA ARG A 180 3.43 -18.49 12.90
C ARG A 180 4.55 -17.46 12.99
N GLY A 181 4.66 -16.85 14.16
CA GLY A 181 5.66 -15.86 14.44
C GLY A 181 7.08 -16.42 14.42
N VAL A 182 8.06 -15.54 14.26
CA VAL A 182 9.50 -15.77 14.46
C VAL A 182 10.01 -15.01 15.65
N ASP A 183 11.17 -15.47 16.14
CA ASP A 183 11.87 -14.83 17.24
C ASP A 183 10.98 -14.70 18.49
N ILE A 184 10.03 -15.65 18.64
CA ILE A 184 9.19 -15.85 19.82
C ILE A 184 9.63 -17.15 20.46
N SER A 185 9.99 -17.12 21.73
CA SER A 185 10.42 -18.31 22.47
C SER A 185 9.29 -19.34 22.59
N GLN A 186 9.65 -20.59 22.92
CA GLN A 186 8.66 -21.65 23.18
C GLN A 186 7.68 -21.28 24.29
N GLY A 187 8.05 -20.36 25.19
CA GLY A 187 7.20 -19.86 26.27
C GLY A 187 6.19 -18.78 25.84
N GLY A 188 6.21 -18.37 24.57
CA GLY A 188 5.40 -17.29 24.02
C GLY A 188 5.82 -15.91 24.50
N LEU A 189 5.22 -14.89 23.90
CA LEU A 189 5.34 -13.52 24.40
C LEU A 189 4.52 -13.36 25.68
N ARG A 190 5.07 -12.63 26.65
CA ARG A 190 4.46 -12.46 27.98
C ARG A 190 4.30 -10.99 28.35
N LYS A 191 3.25 -10.67 29.10
CA LYS A 191 2.96 -9.29 29.54
C LYS A 191 4.11 -8.65 30.33
N SER A 192 4.89 -9.46 31.05
CA SER A 192 6.09 -9.02 31.75
C SER A 192 7.19 -8.49 30.83
N MET A 193 7.10 -8.74 29.52
CA MET A 193 8.03 -8.21 28.51
C MET A 193 7.68 -6.79 28.05
N LEU A 194 6.52 -6.26 28.45
CA LEU A 194 6.03 -4.92 28.07
C LEU A 194 5.94 -4.01 29.31
N HIS A 195 6.81 -3.00 29.33
CA HIS A 195 6.93 -2.00 30.39
C HIS A 195 6.28 -0.68 29.91
N ARG A 196 5.00 -0.49 30.24
CA ARG A 196 4.18 0.63 29.73
C ARG A 196 4.62 2.00 30.29
N GLU A 197 5.27 2.00 31.44
CA GLU A 197 5.77 3.16 32.15
C GLU A 197 7.04 3.76 31.52
N VAL A 198 7.79 3.00 30.72
CA VAL A 198 9.01 3.50 30.09
C VAL A 198 8.65 4.45 28.95
N PRO A 199 9.03 5.74 29.01
CA PRO A 199 8.74 6.68 27.93
C PRO A 199 9.72 6.52 26.75
N LEU A 200 9.38 7.15 25.63
CA LEU A 200 10.36 7.48 24.59
C LEU A 200 10.99 8.82 24.94
N THR A 201 12.32 8.91 24.86
CA THR A 201 13.08 10.15 25.11
C THR A 201 13.55 10.77 23.81
N ILE A 202 13.99 12.04 23.87
CA ILE A 202 14.57 12.72 22.70
C ILE A 202 15.90 12.07 22.33
N GLU A 203 16.67 11.62 23.33
CA GLU A 203 17.93 10.91 23.15
C GLU A 203 17.72 9.62 22.35
N ASP A 204 16.65 8.86 22.61
CA ASP A 204 16.32 7.65 21.83
C ASP A 204 16.11 7.95 20.33
N LEU A 205 15.66 9.16 19.99
CA LEU A 205 15.46 9.60 18.61
C LEU A 205 16.74 10.16 17.99
N LEU A 206 17.49 10.99 18.73
CA LEU A 206 18.73 11.62 18.23
C LEU A 206 19.88 10.61 18.05
N TYR A 207 19.94 9.60 18.92
CA TYR A 207 20.95 8.54 18.81
C TYR A 207 20.44 7.32 18.02
N SER A 208 19.22 7.38 17.47
CA SER A 208 18.74 6.34 16.56
C SER A 208 19.63 6.29 15.31
N PRO A 209 20.20 5.12 14.97
CA PRO A 209 20.99 4.97 13.77
C PRO A 209 20.19 5.39 12.52
N GLY A 210 20.81 6.17 11.64
CA GLY A 210 20.20 6.69 10.41
C GLY A 210 19.26 7.89 10.59
N ALA A 211 18.84 8.25 11.80
CA ALA A 211 17.86 9.33 12.03
C ALA A 211 18.51 10.72 12.09
N ALA A 212 19.22 11.03 13.18
CA ALA A 212 19.88 12.34 13.34
C ALA A 212 21.40 12.29 13.13
N LEU A 213 22.00 11.09 13.19
CA LEU A 213 23.43 10.88 12.96
C LEU A 213 23.65 10.21 11.61
N TYR A 214 24.40 10.89 10.75
CA TYR A 214 24.91 10.34 9.51
C TYR A 214 26.16 9.50 9.82
N ASP A 215 26.04 8.17 9.73
CA ASP A 215 27.07 7.20 10.07
C ASP A 215 27.66 6.52 8.82
N GLU A 216 28.60 5.59 9.02
CA GLU A 216 29.25 4.85 7.95
C GLU A 216 28.24 4.01 7.14
N THR A 217 27.29 3.36 7.81
CA THR A 217 26.22 2.60 7.14
C THR A 217 25.37 3.48 6.22
N ALA A 218 25.04 4.71 6.62
CA ALA A 218 24.35 5.67 5.74
C ALA A 218 25.19 6.01 4.51
N ALA A 219 26.50 6.20 4.67
CA ALA A 219 27.40 6.45 3.55
C ALA A 219 27.52 5.27 2.57
N GLU A 220 27.50 4.04 3.08
CA GLU A 220 27.50 2.82 2.29
C GLU A 220 26.18 2.65 1.51
N ILE A 221 25.03 2.91 2.16
CA ILE A 221 23.71 2.94 1.53
C ILE A 221 23.67 3.95 0.37
N ASP A 222 24.13 5.18 0.62
CA ASP A 222 24.22 6.22 -0.42
C ASP A 222 25.07 5.76 -1.59
N THR A 223 26.27 5.26 -1.30
CA THR A 223 27.22 4.77 -2.30
C THR A 223 26.61 3.65 -3.15
N TYR A 224 25.93 2.69 -2.51
CA TYR A 224 25.25 1.60 -3.18
C TYR A 224 24.18 2.11 -4.13
N PHE A 225 23.24 2.95 -3.67
CA PHE A 225 22.13 3.39 -4.51
C PHE A 225 22.55 4.34 -5.64
N ILE A 226 23.60 5.15 -5.44
CA ILE A 226 24.18 5.96 -6.51
C ILE A 226 24.81 5.06 -7.58
N ALA A 227 25.66 4.10 -7.16
CA ALA A 227 26.29 3.17 -8.09
C ALA A 227 25.26 2.31 -8.83
N GLU A 228 24.20 1.88 -8.14
CA GLU A 228 23.12 1.06 -8.68
C GLU A 228 22.27 1.80 -9.70
N ALA A 229 21.96 3.08 -9.48
CA ALA A 229 21.25 3.90 -10.46
C ALA A 229 22.07 4.05 -11.75
N ILE A 230 23.38 4.29 -11.64
CA ILE A 230 24.26 4.35 -12.82
C ILE A 230 24.38 2.99 -13.50
N ARG A 231 24.49 1.90 -12.73
CA ARG A 231 24.52 0.53 -13.26
C ARG A 231 23.23 0.17 -14.00
N THR A 232 22.09 0.63 -13.54
CA THR A 232 20.79 0.41 -14.18
C THR A 232 20.71 1.11 -15.53
N ALA A 233 21.22 2.35 -15.62
CA ALA A 233 21.27 3.09 -16.89
C ALA A 233 22.37 2.58 -17.86
N TYR A 234 23.49 2.10 -17.32
CA TYR A 234 24.66 1.68 -18.10
C TYR A 234 25.17 0.27 -17.72
N PRO A 235 24.35 -0.79 -17.84
CA PRO A 235 24.65 -2.11 -17.28
C PRO A 235 25.87 -2.75 -17.93
N LYS A 236 26.03 -2.63 -19.26
CA LYS A 236 27.16 -3.21 -19.99
C LYS A 236 28.49 -2.56 -19.61
N SER A 237 28.52 -1.21 -19.56
CA SER A 237 29.73 -0.46 -19.23
C SER A 237 30.18 -0.69 -17.79
N VAL A 238 29.25 -0.62 -16.83
CA VAL A 238 29.55 -0.86 -15.42
C VAL A 238 29.98 -2.32 -15.19
N LYS A 239 29.27 -3.30 -15.77
CA LYS A 239 29.67 -4.71 -15.67
C LYS A 239 31.08 -4.96 -16.21
N SER A 240 31.45 -4.33 -17.33
CA SER A 240 32.76 -4.46 -17.96
C SER A 240 33.90 -3.97 -17.06
N ILE A 241 33.74 -2.83 -16.40
CA ILE A 241 34.81 -2.26 -15.56
C ILE A 241 35.01 -3.03 -14.25
N PHE A 242 33.94 -3.58 -13.67
CA PHE A 242 34.03 -4.36 -12.43
C PHE A 242 34.43 -5.82 -12.68
N ALA A 243 34.14 -6.39 -13.86
CA ALA A 243 34.63 -7.72 -14.23
C ALA A 243 36.16 -7.78 -14.40
N LYS A 244 36.80 -6.63 -14.65
CA LYS A 244 38.25 -6.50 -14.85
C LYS A 244 38.99 -5.91 -13.63
N SER A 245 38.29 -5.73 -12.51
CA SER A 245 38.78 -5.01 -11.34
C SER A 245 38.87 -5.96 -10.14
N ASP A 246 39.93 -5.81 -9.34
CA ASP A 246 40.04 -6.48 -8.04
C ASP A 246 39.10 -5.87 -6.99
N ASN A 247 38.66 -4.62 -7.19
CA ASN A 247 37.66 -3.98 -6.33
C ASN A 247 36.25 -4.44 -6.72
N PRO A 248 35.44 -4.95 -5.77
CA PRO A 248 34.07 -5.36 -6.03
C PRO A 248 33.15 -4.15 -6.26
N PHE A 249 32.01 -4.40 -6.91
CA PHE A 249 30.91 -3.43 -6.95
C PHE A 249 30.39 -3.20 -5.52
N PRO A 250 29.98 -1.96 -5.15
CA PRO A 250 29.45 -1.69 -3.81
C PRO A 250 28.30 -2.63 -3.46
N ALA A 251 28.36 -3.25 -2.29
CA ALA A 251 27.27 -4.05 -1.74
C ALA A 251 26.45 -3.19 -0.77
N MET A 252 25.15 -3.50 -0.63
CA MET A 252 24.36 -2.92 0.44
C MET A 252 24.89 -3.44 1.79
N PRO A 253 25.07 -2.58 2.81
CA PRO A 253 25.37 -3.05 4.16
C PRO A 253 24.29 -4.00 4.67
N THR A 254 24.74 -5.08 5.29
CA THR A 254 23.89 -6.01 6.01
C THR A 254 23.90 -5.64 7.48
N VAL A 255 22.74 -5.32 8.04
CA VAL A 255 22.63 -4.91 9.44
C VAL A 255 22.08 -6.06 10.28
N GLU A 256 20.86 -6.53 9.98
CA GLU A 256 20.23 -7.60 10.74
C GLU A 256 19.24 -8.40 9.87
N LEU A 257 19.72 -9.50 9.27
CA LEU A 257 18.92 -10.36 8.42
C LEU A 257 18.05 -11.32 9.21
N LEU A 258 16.84 -11.54 8.72
CA LEU A 258 15.98 -12.65 9.12
C LEU A 258 16.44 -13.95 8.47
N GLU A 259 16.22 -15.05 9.17
CA GLU A 259 16.45 -16.39 8.64
C GLU A 259 15.51 -16.68 7.46
N LEU A 260 16.07 -17.22 6.37
CA LEU A 260 15.29 -17.61 5.19
C LEU A 260 14.36 -18.77 5.53
N ARG A 261 13.06 -18.48 5.52
CA ARG A 261 12.02 -19.48 5.77
C ARG A 261 10.75 -19.13 5.02
N LYS A 262 9.95 -20.13 4.68
CA LYS A 262 8.59 -19.88 4.19
C LYS A 262 7.68 -19.58 5.37
N THR A 263 6.99 -18.44 5.35
CA THR A 263 5.99 -18.09 6.37
C THR A 263 4.78 -19.00 6.24
N ASP A 264 4.40 -19.64 7.33
CA ASP A 264 3.17 -20.40 7.44
C ASP A 264 2.04 -19.50 7.95
N SER A 265 1.09 -19.20 7.06
CA SER A 265 -0.09 -18.38 7.35
C SER A 265 -1.37 -19.07 6.90
N LYS A 266 -2.49 -18.64 7.48
CA LYS A 266 -3.86 -19.08 7.17
C LYS A 266 -4.80 -17.89 7.20
N THR A 267 -5.70 -17.80 6.23
CA THR A 267 -6.81 -16.84 6.23
C THR A 267 -7.78 -17.14 7.37
N LEU A 268 -8.14 -16.10 8.13
CA LEU A 268 -9.15 -16.17 9.18
C LEU A 268 -10.55 -16.33 8.58
N GLY A 269 -11.47 -16.81 9.40
CA GLY A 269 -12.88 -16.87 9.06
C GLY A 269 -13.54 -15.50 8.88
N PRO A 270 -14.84 -15.49 8.56
CA PRO A 270 -15.59 -14.26 8.34
C PRO A 270 -15.57 -13.34 9.58
N ILE A 271 -15.14 -12.09 9.43
CA ILE A 271 -15.22 -11.07 10.47
C ILE A 271 -16.13 -9.94 9.95
N LEU A 272 -17.42 -10.02 10.26
CA LEU A 272 -18.44 -9.10 9.77
C LEU A 272 -18.56 -7.83 10.64
N PHE A 273 -17.43 -7.33 11.12
CA PHE A 273 -17.33 -6.11 11.90
C PHE A 273 -16.50 -5.08 11.14
N ASN A 274 -16.82 -3.80 11.33
CA ASN A 274 -16.05 -2.70 10.79
C ASN A 274 -14.96 -2.31 11.78
N GLU A 275 -13.72 -2.75 11.59
CA GLU A 275 -12.63 -2.38 12.51
C GLU A 275 -12.35 -0.88 12.51
N GLY A 276 -12.83 -0.14 11.51
CA GLY A 276 -12.72 1.31 11.43
C GLY A 276 -13.53 2.07 12.47
N THR A 277 -14.33 1.40 13.30
CA THR A 277 -15.00 1.98 14.47
C THR A 277 -14.51 1.32 15.76
N LEU A 278 -14.66 2.03 16.87
CA LEU A 278 -14.30 1.51 18.18
C LEU A 278 -15.15 0.28 18.56
N GLU A 279 -16.47 0.35 18.36
CA GLU A 279 -17.39 -0.78 18.59
C GLU A 279 -17.04 -1.98 17.71
N GLY A 280 -16.79 -1.75 16.42
CA GLY A 280 -16.41 -2.83 15.52
C GLY A 280 -15.05 -3.43 15.87
N SER A 281 -14.09 -2.63 16.36
CA SER A 281 -12.81 -3.14 16.88
C SER A 281 -12.98 -4.11 18.05
N TYR A 282 -13.92 -3.86 18.98
CA TYR A 282 -14.26 -4.85 20.02
C TYR A 282 -14.75 -6.16 19.39
N GLY A 283 -15.67 -6.07 18.43
CA GLY A 283 -16.21 -7.24 17.72
C GLY A 283 -15.16 -8.02 16.92
N VAL A 284 -14.19 -7.34 16.30
CA VAL A 284 -13.06 -7.97 15.61
C VAL A 284 -12.20 -8.76 16.58
N VAL A 285 -11.80 -8.15 17.70
CA VAL A 285 -10.98 -8.80 18.72
C VAL A 285 -11.71 -10.00 19.32
N GLU A 286 -13.00 -9.87 19.63
CA GLU A 286 -13.80 -10.99 20.13
C GLU A 286 -13.92 -12.11 19.10
N SER A 287 -14.22 -11.78 17.84
CA SER A 287 -14.31 -12.75 16.75
C SER A 287 -13.02 -13.56 16.60
N ILE A 288 -11.86 -12.90 16.58
CA ILE A 288 -10.57 -13.57 16.39
C ILE A 288 -10.23 -14.43 17.61
N TYR A 289 -10.18 -13.83 18.80
CA TYR A 289 -9.56 -14.48 19.96
C TYR A 289 -10.52 -15.39 20.73
N LYS A 290 -11.82 -15.07 20.78
CA LYS A 290 -12.84 -15.86 21.50
C LYS A 290 -13.57 -16.85 20.61
N HIS A 291 -13.94 -16.47 19.39
CA HIS A 291 -14.75 -17.34 18.54
C HIS A 291 -13.91 -18.24 17.63
N GLN A 292 -12.91 -17.67 16.96
CA GLN A 292 -12.09 -18.42 16.01
C GLN A 292 -10.95 -19.18 16.70
N PHE A 293 -10.20 -18.53 17.60
CA PHE A 293 -9.12 -19.19 18.34
C PHE A 293 -9.61 -19.98 19.55
N GLN A 294 -10.81 -19.67 20.07
CA GLN A 294 -11.40 -20.32 21.24
C GLN A 294 -10.42 -20.35 22.41
N LEU A 295 -9.83 -19.20 22.73
CA LEU A 295 -8.92 -19.07 23.86
C LEU A 295 -9.68 -18.98 25.17
N ASP A 296 -9.24 -19.80 26.12
CA ASP A 296 -9.73 -19.78 27.49
C ASP A 296 -9.34 -18.45 28.17
N ASN A 297 -10.12 -18.04 29.19
CA ASN A 297 -9.88 -16.77 29.89
C ASN A 297 -8.48 -16.68 30.50
N THR A 298 -7.89 -17.81 30.89
CA THR A 298 -6.56 -17.88 31.49
C THR A 298 -5.42 -17.56 30.51
N GLU A 299 -5.66 -17.70 29.19
CA GLU A 299 -4.66 -17.32 28.18
C GLU A 299 -4.35 -15.82 28.24
N PHE A 300 -5.32 -14.99 28.62
CA PHE A 300 -5.18 -13.54 28.64
C PHE A 300 -4.50 -12.98 29.90
N ASP A 301 -4.24 -13.84 30.90
CA ASP A 301 -3.66 -13.41 32.17
C ASP A 301 -2.22 -12.92 31.99
N ASN A 302 -1.43 -13.67 31.22
CA ASN A 302 0.01 -13.46 31.07
C ASN A 302 0.52 -13.42 29.63
N ARG A 303 -0.23 -13.95 28.65
CA ARG A 303 0.23 -14.03 27.26
C ARG A 303 0.08 -12.68 26.55
N LEU A 304 1.03 -12.35 25.68
CA LEU A 304 0.93 -11.25 24.73
C LEU A 304 0.68 -11.77 23.32
N PHE A 305 -0.10 -11.01 22.56
CA PHE A 305 -0.32 -11.21 21.13
C PHE A 305 0.09 -9.98 20.34
N LEU A 306 0.67 -10.20 19.16
CA LEU A 306 0.92 -9.15 18.18
C LEU A 306 -0.21 -9.15 17.15
N ALA A 307 -0.80 -7.98 16.93
CA ALA A 307 -1.76 -7.72 15.88
C ALA A 307 -1.23 -6.63 14.95
N PHE A 308 -1.03 -6.99 13.69
CA PHE A 308 -0.55 -6.09 12.65
C PHE A 308 -1.74 -5.54 11.86
N GLY A 309 -1.69 -4.27 11.49
CA GLY A 309 -2.73 -3.62 10.70
C GLY A 309 -2.29 -2.22 10.28
N ASP A 310 -3.19 -1.44 9.72
CA ASP A 310 -2.88 -0.06 9.38
C ASP A 310 -2.71 0.81 10.65
N GLN A 311 -2.46 2.10 10.44
CA GLN A 311 -2.36 3.05 11.54
C GLN A 311 -3.61 3.07 12.44
N LYS A 312 -4.79 3.03 11.82
CA LYS A 312 -6.06 3.18 12.51
C LYS A 312 -6.34 1.94 13.37
N THR A 313 -6.03 0.74 12.88
CA THR A 313 -6.09 -0.52 13.62
C THR A 313 -5.25 -0.43 14.90
N SER A 314 -3.98 -0.03 14.77
CA SER A 314 -3.05 0.15 15.91
C SER A 314 -3.59 1.18 16.92
N SER A 315 -4.11 2.31 16.44
CA SER A 315 -4.72 3.33 17.30
C SER A 315 -5.96 2.85 18.04
N LEU A 316 -6.86 2.12 17.37
CA LEU A 316 -8.09 1.64 17.98
C LEU A 316 -7.84 0.54 19.03
N ILE A 317 -6.85 -0.33 18.82
CA ILE A 317 -6.39 -1.27 19.85
C ILE A 317 -5.96 -0.50 21.12
N ARG A 318 -5.24 0.62 20.98
CA ARG A 318 -4.87 1.44 22.15
C ARG A 318 -6.07 2.15 22.77
N SER A 319 -7.05 2.56 21.98
CA SER A 319 -8.29 3.17 22.49
C SER A 319 -9.12 2.18 23.33
N ILE A 320 -9.34 0.94 22.84
CA ILE A 320 -10.07 -0.08 23.62
C ILE A 320 -9.33 -0.45 24.92
N GLN A 321 -8.00 -0.44 24.91
CA GLN A 321 -7.20 -0.65 26.12
C GLN A 321 -7.39 0.48 27.13
N ALA A 322 -7.41 1.73 26.67
CA ALA A 322 -7.58 2.89 27.52
C ALA A 322 -8.97 2.91 28.19
N GLU A 323 -10.02 2.52 27.46
CA GLU A 323 -11.38 2.43 28.00
C GLU A 323 -11.57 1.34 29.05
N GLN A 324 -10.83 0.23 28.92
CA GLN A 324 -11.00 -0.96 29.75
C GLN A 324 -9.89 -1.15 30.79
N VAL A 325 -9.10 -0.10 31.07
CA VAL A 325 -7.93 -0.22 31.95
C VAL A 325 -8.28 -0.74 33.35
N ASP A 326 -9.45 -0.37 33.88
CA ASP A 326 -9.94 -0.74 35.21
C ASP A 326 -10.80 -2.02 35.21
N ALA A 327 -10.92 -2.71 34.06
CA ALA A 327 -11.73 -3.92 33.97
C ALA A 327 -11.15 -5.06 34.83
N SER A 328 -12.04 -5.76 35.55
CA SER A 328 -11.64 -6.81 36.48
C SER A 328 -11.07 -8.05 35.77
N ALA A 329 -11.69 -8.45 34.65
CA ALA A 329 -11.23 -9.62 33.89
C ALA A 329 -10.03 -9.28 33.00
N ALA A 330 -9.05 -10.20 32.93
CA ALA A 330 -7.85 -10.01 32.11
C ALA A 330 -8.16 -9.87 30.62
N TYR A 331 -9.13 -10.64 30.11
CA TYR A 331 -9.59 -10.50 28.74
C TYR A 331 -10.10 -9.08 28.45
N ASP A 332 -10.87 -8.48 29.35
CA ASP A 332 -11.53 -7.20 29.12
C ASP A 332 -10.56 -6.03 29.02
N ARG A 333 -9.50 -6.03 29.83
CA ARG A 333 -8.46 -4.97 29.80
C ARG A 333 -7.76 -4.81 28.46
N LYS A 334 -7.76 -5.85 27.61
CA LYS A 334 -7.03 -5.91 26.32
C LYS A 334 -5.53 -5.59 26.43
N ASP A 335 -4.96 -5.55 27.64
CA ASP A 335 -3.56 -5.26 27.91
C ASP A 335 -2.60 -6.35 27.41
N TRP A 336 -3.17 -7.50 27.03
CA TRP A 336 -2.56 -8.66 26.37
C TRP A 336 -2.35 -8.50 24.85
N LEU A 337 -2.90 -7.45 24.21
CA LEU A 337 -2.84 -7.24 22.77
C LEU A 337 -1.95 -6.05 22.40
N ILE A 338 -0.96 -6.22 21.53
CA ILE A 338 -0.15 -5.12 21.00
C ILE A 338 -0.52 -4.89 19.53
N GLY A 339 -1.08 -3.72 19.25
CA GLY A 339 -1.28 -3.22 17.89
C GLY A 339 0.03 -2.69 17.31
N VAL A 340 0.41 -3.19 16.14
CA VAL A 340 1.62 -2.79 15.42
C VAL A 340 1.22 -2.25 14.05
N ALA A 341 1.50 -0.97 13.80
CA ALA A 341 1.31 -0.36 12.49
C ALA A 341 2.24 -1.02 11.47
N ALA A 342 1.66 -1.58 10.41
CA ALA A 342 2.37 -2.43 9.47
C ALA A 342 3.05 -1.62 8.32
N LEU A 343 3.99 -2.28 7.66
CA LEU A 343 5.00 -1.61 6.84
C LEU A 343 4.52 -1.23 5.43
N PHE A 344 3.49 -1.87 4.86
CA PHE A 344 3.00 -1.49 3.53
C PHE A 344 2.31 -0.14 3.57
N HIS A 345 1.45 0.07 4.56
CA HIS A 345 0.80 1.35 4.79
C HIS A 345 1.80 2.45 5.16
N LEU A 346 2.89 2.11 5.87
CA LEU A 346 4.03 3.00 6.07
C LEU A 346 4.65 3.45 4.74
N ARG A 347 4.95 2.50 3.82
CA ARG A 347 5.48 2.84 2.48
C ARG A 347 4.52 3.72 1.70
N MET A 348 3.22 3.42 1.73
CA MET A 348 2.21 4.22 1.04
C MET A 348 2.20 5.67 1.54
N ASN A 349 2.23 5.86 2.85
CA ASN A 349 2.26 7.19 3.45
C ASN A 349 3.58 7.92 3.18
N PHE A 350 4.71 7.20 3.07
CA PHE A 350 5.97 7.78 2.65
C PHE A 350 5.95 8.24 1.18
N LEU A 351 5.27 7.50 0.29
CA LEU A 351 5.10 7.96 -1.10
C LEU A 351 4.25 9.23 -1.16
N TRP A 352 3.16 9.31 -0.40
CA TRP A 352 2.37 10.53 -0.30
C TRP A 352 3.13 11.68 0.34
N LEU A 353 4.06 11.38 1.26
CA LEU A 353 5.02 12.35 1.77
C LEU A 353 5.86 12.92 0.63
N MET A 354 6.50 12.06 -0.16
CA MET A 354 7.32 12.45 -1.32
C MET A 354 6.52 13.26 -2.34
N GLN A 355 5.27 12.84 -2.59
CA GLN A 355 4.36 13.57 -3.46
C GLN A 355 4.12 14.97 -2.91
N LYS A 356 3.70 15.09 -1.65
CA LYS A 356 3.41 16.39 -1.03
C LYS A 356 4.61 17.33 -1.00
N THR A 357 5.81 16.82 -0.74
CA THR A 357 7.02 17.65 -0.62
C THR A 357 7.60 18.06 -1.98
N HIS A 358 7.45 17.23 -3.01
CA HIS A 358 8.14 17.42 -4.30
C HIS A 358 7.22 17.52 -5.51
N TYR A 359 5.90 17.59 -5.35
CA TYR A 359 4.97 17.71 -6.49
C TYR A 359 5.30 18.93 -7.36
N GLY A 360 5.57 20.07 -6.71
CA GLY A 360 5.74 21.36 -7.36
C GLY A 360 4.41 22.05 -7.65
N ASN A 361 4.50 23.24 -8.27
CA ASN A 361 3.35 23.98 -8.76
C ASN A 361 3.10 23.64 -10.24
N MET A 362 1.84 23.39 -10.61
CA MET A 362 1.46 23.08 -12.00
C MET A 362 1.75 24.23 -12.99
N GLU A 363 1.86 25.45 -12.48
CA GLU A 363 2.18 26.65 -13.26
C GLU A 363 3.70 26.85 -13.43
N GLN A 364 4.51 26.29 -12.53
CA GLN A 364 5.96 26.38 -12.57
C GLN A 364 6.52 25.15 -13.29
N GLN A 365 7.18 25.37 -14.42
CA GLN A 365 7.87 24.32 -15.19
C GLN A 365 9.26 24.03 -14.62
N ASP A 366 9.37 23.90 -13.30
CA ASP A 366 10.66 23.67 -12.63
C ASP A 366 11.09 22.19 -12.79
N PRO A 367 12.25 21.92 -13.42
CA PRO A 367 12.74 20.56 -13.68
C PRO A 367 12.95 19.70 -12.42
N SER A 368 13.08 20.34 -11.26
CA SER A 368 13.27 19.65 -9.98
C SER A 368 12.00 19.02 -9.41
N THR A 369 10.83 19.33 -9.98
CA THR A 369 9.53 18.90 -9.48
C THR A 369 9.06 17.56 -10.06
N LEU A 370 8.23 16.83 -9.32
CA LEU A 370 7.56 15.63 -9.84
C LEU A 370 6.56 15.97 -10.95
N TYR A 371 5.89 17.12 -10.87
CA TYR A 371 4.96 17.56 -11.91
C TYR A 371 5.65 17.71 -13.26
N HIS A 372 6.82 18.37 -13.29
CA HIS A 372 7.63 18.42 -14.50
C HIS A 372 7.97 17.02 -15.01
N ASN A 373 8.42 16.11 -14.14
CA ASN A 373 8.75 14.73 -14.53
C ASN A 373 7.55 13.93 -15.08
N ILE A 374 6.35 14.13 -14.53
CA ILE A 374 5.11 13.53 -15.05
C ILE A 374 4.88 13.97 -16.50
N ASN A 375 4.98 15.28 -16.76
CA ASN A 375 4.77 15.85 -18.09
C ASN A 375 5.86 15.44 -19.07
N PHE A 376 7.13 15.52 -18.66
CA PHE A 376 8.29 15.17 -19.47
C PHE A 376 8.22 13.71 -19.95
N TRP A 377 7.82 12.77 -19.09
CA TRP A 377 7.66 11.36 -19.47
C TRP A 377 6.28 11.00 -20.01
N GLY A 378 5.36 11.96 -20.14
CA GLY A 378 4.00 11.70 -20.62
C GLY A 378 3.19 10.73 -19.74
N ARG A 379 3.48 10.67 -18.43
CA ARG A 379 2.75 9.81 -17.48
C ARG A 379 1.34 10.38 -17.26
N LYS A 380 0.33 9.51 -17.26
CA LYS A 380 -1.09 9.88 -17.12
C LYS A 380 -1.69 9.33 -15.83
N ASN A 381 -2.83 9.88 -15.42
CA ASN A 381 -3.64 9.40 -14.29
C ASN A 381 -2.91 9.42 -12.94
N ILE A 382 -2.00 10.38 -12.75
CA ILE A 382 -1.35 10.63 -11.45
C ILE A 382 -1.96 11.93 -10.89
N PRO A 383 -2.91 11.85 -9.95
CA PRO A 383 -3.46 13.05 -9.31
C PRO A 383 -2.37 13.74 -8.48
N SER A 384 -2.59 15.02 -8.13
CA SER A 384 -1.64 15.80 -7.32
C SER A 384 -1.60 15.45 -5.85
N ASP A 385 -2.61 14.73 -5.36
CA ASP A 385 -2.71 14.27 -3.98
C ASP A 385 -3.18 12.81 -3.94
N ARG A 386 -2.64 12.05 -2.99
CA ARG A 386 -2.94 10.63 -2.74
C ARG A 386 -2.99 9.77 -4.01
N ALA A 387 -1.96 9.88 -4.85
CA ALA A 387 -1.86 9.04 -6.03
C ALA A 387 -1.76 7.55 -5.67
N ALA A 388 -2.23 6.70 -6.59
CA ALA A 388 -2.21 5.25 -6.43
C ALA A 388 -0.77 4.74 -6.25
N PHE A 389 -0.61 3.77 -5.34
CA PHE A 389 0.68 3.31 -4.85
C PHE A 389 1.68 2.96 -5.97
N GLN A 390 1.30 2.11 -6.93
CA GLN A 390 2.22 1.60 -7.95
C GLN A 390 2.70 2.73 -8.87
N VAL A 391 1.77 3.54 -9.36
CA VAL A 391 2.08 4.59 -10.34
C VAL A 391 2.93 5.69 -9.69
N LEU A 392 2.65 6.02 -8.43
CA LEU A 392 3.44 6.97 -7.67
C LEU A 392 4.83 6.42 -7.35
N GLU A 393 4.92 5.15 -6.93
CA GLU A 393 6.21 4.50 -6.62
C GLU A 393 7.15 4.51 -7.84
N GLU A 394 6.65 4.12 -9.01
CA GLU A 394 7.43 4.13 -10.25
C GLU A 394 7.90 5.54 -10.62
N LEU A 395 7.03 6.55 -10.48
CA LEU A 395 7.37 7.94 -10.76
C LEU A 395 8.52 8.39 -9.87
N VAL A 396 8.46 8.11 -8.57
CA VAL A 396 9.48 8.59 -7.63
C VAL A 396 10.80 7.82 -7.76
N LEU A 397 10.75 6.51 -8.01
CA LEU A 397 11.97 5.73 -8.23
C LEU A 397 12.67 6.15 -9.53
N HIS A 398 11.92 6.31 -10.62
CA HIS A 398 12.49 6.78 -11.88
C HIS A 398 13.07 8.20 -11.75
N SER A 399 12.39 9.06 -10.98
CA SER A 399 12.85 10.41 -10.65
C SER A 399 14.16 10.43 -9.87
N PHE A 400 14.39 9.47 -8.97
CA PHE A 400 15.67 9.31 -8.29
C PHE A 400 16.78 8.92 -9.26
N ASP A 401 16.56 7.85 -10.04
CA ASP A 401 17.59 7.31 -10.92
C ASP A 401 17.99 8.34 -11.99
N ALA A 402 17.02 9.06 -12.56
CA ALA A 402 17.27 10.15 -13.51
C ALA A 402 18.12 11.28 -12.92
N ARG A 403 17.89 11.69 -11.67
CA ARG A 403 18.68 12.71 -10.98
C ARG A 403 20.12 12.26 -10.74
N ILE A 404 20.33 11.00 -10.36
CA ILE A 404 21.69 10.44 -10.22
C ILE A 404 22.43 10.42 -11.55
N VAL A 405 21.76 9.99 -12.63
CA VAL A 405 22.35 9.98 -13.98
C VAL A 405 22.65 11.42 -14.44
N GLY A 406 21.77 12.38 -14.17
CA GLY A 406 22.02 13.80 -14.46
C GLY A 406 23.26 14.32 -13.72
N LEU A 407 23.43 13.98 -12.44
CA LEU A 407 24.63 14.32 -11.68
C LEU A 407 25.91 13.68 -12.24
N LEU A 408 25.83 12.47 -12.80
CA LEU A 408 26.93 11.87 -13.53
C LEU A 408 27.24 12.66 -14.81
N TYR A 409 26.22 13.03 -15.57
CA TYR A 409 26.39 13.75 -16.84
C TYR A 409 27.07 15.09 -16.63
N THR A 410 26.63 15.88 -15.64
CA THR A 410 27.28 17.15 -15.28
C THR A 410 28.79 16.99 -15.04
N ARG A 411 29.21 15.88 -14.40
CA ARG A 411 30.63 15.60 -14.13
C ARG A 411 31.41 15.17 -15.37
N LEU A 412 30.76 14.49 -16.30
CA LEU A 412 31.36 14.09 -17.57
C LEU A 412 31.51 15.30 -18.50
N GLU A 413 30.50 16.17 -18.56
CA GLU A 413 30.53 17.43 -19.31
C GLU A 413 31.65 18.35 -18.81
N GLN A 414 31.84 18.47 -17.50
CA GLN A 414 32.96 19.20 -16.89
C GLN A 414 34.34 18.67 -17.31
N ARG A 415 34.41 17.42 -17.79
CA ARG A 415 35.62 16.79 -18.34
C ARG A 415 35.68 16.85 -19.87
N GLY A 416 34.76 17.56 -20.51
CA GLY A 416 34.67 17.72 -21.97
C GLY A 416 34.12 16.49 -22.70
N ILE A 417 33.34 15.65 -22.01
CA ILE A 417 32.70 14.46 -22.60
C ILE A 417 31.29 14.83 -23.02
N ASP A 418 30.93 14.50 -24.25
CA ASP A 418 29.58 14.68 -24.78
C ASP A 418 28.61 13.66 -24.16
N THR A 419 27.54 14.16 -23.54
CA THR A 419 26.50 13.40 -22.84
C THR A 419 25.20 13.30 -23.63
N SER A 420 25.12 13.95 -24.80
CA SER A 420 23.95 13.87 -25.68
C SER A 420 23.78 12.47 -26.27
N GLU A 421 24.88 11.74 -26.44
CA GLU A 421 24.91 10.37 -26.96
C GLU A 421 25.20 9.35 -25.85
N GLN A 422 24.28 8.39 -25.66
CA GLN A 422 24.40 7.36 -24.62
C GLN A 422 25.65 6.48 -24.81
N GLU A 423 26.08 6.26 -26.05
CA GLU A 423 27.28 5.48 -26.37
C GLU A 423 28.56 6.17 -25.84
N GLU A 424 28.68 7.49 -25.99
CA GLU A 424 29.83 8.26 -25.51
C GLU A 424 29.94 8.23 -23.99
N VAL A 425 28.82 8.36 -23.28
CA VAL A 425 28.77 8.18 -21.82
C VAL A 425 29.18 6.75 -21.44
N GLY A 426 28.66 5.75 -22.16
CA GLY A 426 29.04 4.35 -21.97
C GLY A 426 30.54 4.11 -22.13
N ASN A 427 31.16 4.72 -23.15
CA ASN A 427 32.58 4.66 -23.43
C ASN A 427 33.41 5.39 -22.37
N ALA A 428 32.94 6.55 -21.89
CA ALA A 428 33.56 7.29 -20.80
C ALA A 428 33.60 6.46 -19.50
N ILE A 429 32.50 5.80 -19.15
CA ILE A 429 32.42 4.89 -17.99
C ILE A 429 33.44 3.73 -18.15
N GLN A 430 33.61 3.20 -19.35
CA GLN A 430 34.60 2.14 -19.57
C GLN A 430 36.04 2.64 -19.41
N LYS A 431 36.35 3.86 -19.89
CA LYS A 431 37.67 4.50 -19.81
C LYS A 431 38.08 4.88 -18.38
N MET A 432 37.14 5.21 -17.49
CA MET A 432 37.45 5.58 -16.10
C MET A 432 37.85 4.37 -15.22
N HIS A 433 37.57 3.14 -15.68
CA HIS A 433 37.73 1.90 -14.91
C HIS A 433 36.96 1.93 -13.55
N ALA A 434 37.02 0.83 -12.79
CA ALA A 434 36.28 0.74 -11.52
C ALA A 434 36.68 1.83 -10.50
N LYS A 435 37.97 2.17 -10.44
CA LYS A 435 38.45 3.22 -9.51
C LYS A 435 37.88 4.59 -9.84
N GLY A 436 37.97 5.03 -11.10
CA GLY A 436 37.44 6.33 -11.52
C GLY A 436 35.90 6.40 -11.43
N PHE A 437 35.23 5.27 -11.66
CA PHE A 437 33.78 5.14 -11.39
C PHE A 437 33.46 5.37 -9.92
N MET A 438 34.17 4.72 -9.00
CA MET A 438 33.96 4.92 -7.56
C MET A 438 34.32 6.33 -7.07
N GLU A 439 35.29 6.98 -7.72
CA GLU A 439 35.57 8.40 -7.47
C GLU A 439 34.41 9.30 -7.91
N ALA A 440 33.79 9.03 -9.06
CA ALA A 440 32.59 9.75 -9.50
C ALA A 440 31.40 9.52 -8.56
N VAL A 441 31.16 8.28 -8.12
CA VAL A 441 30.13 7.94 -7.12
C VAL A 441 30.37 8.70 -5.81
N ARG A 442 31.61 8.71 -5.31
CA ARG A 442 31.98 9.44 -4.09
C ARG A 442 31.76 10.94 -4.23
N ASP A 443 32.07 11.50 -5.40
CA ASP A 443 31.87 12.92 -5.67
C ASP A 443 30.37 13.28 -5.74
N ILE A 444 29.55 12.46 -6.39
CA ILE A 444 28.08 12.59 -6.39
C ILE A 444 27.56 12.61 -4.95
N ARG A 445 27.96 11.62 -4.14
CA ARG A 445 27.58 11.52 -2.72
C ARG A 445 27.93 12.79 -1.95
N LYS A 446 29.18 13.26 -2.04
CA LYS A 446 29.64 14.48 -1.38
C LYS A 446 28.84 15.73 -1.78
N SER A 447 28.46 15.81 -3.06
CA SER A 447 27.74 16.98 -3.58
C SER A 447 26.26 17.02 -3.24
N ALA A 448 25.59 15.86 -3.17
CA ALA A 448 24.12 15.80 -3.12
C ALA A 448 23.55 15.12 -1.87
N PHE A 449 24.33 14.29 -1.15
CA PHE A 449 23.85 13.48 -0.03
C PHE A 449 24.39 13.93 1.33
N GLU A 450 25.46 14.73 1.36
CA GLU A 450 25.97 15.25 2.63
C GLU A 450 25.11 16.40 3.18
N PRO A 451 25.11 16.63 4.51
CA PRO A 451 24.20 17.59 5.16
C PRO A 451 24.26 19.03 4.61
N GLN A 452 25.44 19.47 4.14
CA GLN A 452 25.61 20.79 3.53
C GLN A 452 24.86 20.97 2.21
N ALA A 453 24.55 19.88 1.49
CA ALA A 453 23.73 19.92 0.29
C ALA A 453 22.26 20.20 0.62
N TRP A 454 21.80 19.80 1.81
CA TRP A 454 20.44 20.04 2.30
C TRP A 454 20.26 21.43 2.91
N ARG A 455 21.30 21.93 3.59
CA ARG A 455 21.31 23.22 4.29
C ARG A 455 22.44 24.10 3.77
N PRO A 456 22.19 24.94 2.75
CA PRO A 456 23.15 25.94 2.32
C PRO A 456 23.57 26.85 3.49
N SER A 457 24.80 27.35 3.46
CA SER A 457 25.30 28.25 4.51
C SER A 457 24.49 29.55 4.56
N LYS A 458 24.43 30.18 5.74
CA LYS A 458 23.78 31.49 5.90
C LYS A 458 24.37 32.55 4.95
N GLU A 459 25.66 32.45 4.66
CA GLU A 459 26.35 33.33 3.70
C GLU A 459 25.82 33.15 2.27
N LYS A 460 25.58 31.91 1.82
CA LYS A 460 25.01 31.68 0.48
C LYS A 460 23.63 32.30 0.33
N TYR A 461 22.79 32.19 1.36
CA TYR A 461 21.48 32.83 1.41
C TYR A 461 21.58 34.36 1.43
N ALA A 462 22.46 34.91 2.27
CA ALA A 462 22.66 36.37 2.36
C ALA A 462 23.14 36.97 1.03
N ASN A 463 23.93 36.22 0.26
CA ASN A 463 24.47 36.65 -1.03
C ASN A 463 23.60 36.25 -2.23
N ASN A 464 22.44 35.61 -2.02
CA ASN A 464 21.56 35.09 -3.08
C ASN A 464 22.29 34.22 -4.13
N THR A 465 23.17 33.33 -3.66
CA THR A 465 23.99 32.42 -4.48
C THR A 465 23.57 30.96 -4.34
N VAL A 466 22.36 30.72 -3.81
CA VAL A 466 21.80 29.38 -3.67
C VAL A 466 21.20 28.98 -5.01
N ASP A 467 21.66 27.85 -5.54
CA ASP A 467 21.00 27.16 -6.65
C ASP A 467 19.79 26.40 -6.09
N GLU A 468 18.61 27.03 -6.19
CA GLU A 468 17.36 26.49 -5.64
C GLU A 468 16.89 25.22 -6.39
N GLU A 469 17.20 25.10 -7.68
CA GLU A 469 16.87 23.91 -8.48
C GLU A 469 17.72 22.72 -8.01
N PHE A 470 19.05 22.91 -7.92
CA PHE A 470 19.95 21.88 -7.38
C PHE A 470 19.60 21.51 -5.94
N LEU A 471 19.29 22.50 -5.09
CA LEU A 471 18.88 22.27 -3.71
C LEU A 471 17.63 21.40 -3.64
N SER A 472 16.64 21.64 -4.50
CA SER A 472 15.43 20.84 -4.59
C SER A 472 15.72 19.41 -5.06
N HIS A 473 16.59 19.22 -6.05
CA HIS A 473 17.08 17.90 -6.47
C HIS A 473 17.82 17.15 -5.35
N ALA A 474 18.72 17.81 -4.63
CA ALA A 474 19.47 17.20 -3.52
C ALA A 474 18.53 16.76 -2.38
N ARG A 475 17.55 17.60 -2.03
CA ARG A 475 16.53 17.26 -1.03
C ARG A 475 15.66 16.09 -1.46
N TYR A 476 15.30 16.04 -2.74
CA TYR A 476 14.60 14.90 -3.31
C TYR A 476 15.39 13.60 -3.12
N LEU A 477 16.67 13.61 -3.53
CA LEU A 477 17.55 12.43 -3.45
C LEU A 477 17.71 11.93 -2.01
N GLN A 478 17.94 12.84 -1.06
CA GLN A 478 18.12 12.50 0.36
C GLN A 478 16.83 11.98 1.02
N GLN A 479 15.64 12.45 0.65
CA GLN A 479 14.40 11.84 1.16
C GLN A 479 14.13 10.48 0.51
N MET A 480 14.39 10.37 -0.80
CA MET A 480 14.06 9.18 -1.54
C MET A 480 14.98 7.99 -1.19
N ILE A 481 16.21 8.24 -0.76
CA ILE A 481 17.10 7.16 -0.31
C ILE A 481 16.58 6.44 0.93
N VAL A 482 15.88 7.14 1.81
CA VAL A 482 15.20 6.56 2.98
C VAL A 482 14.13 5.56 2.51
N TYR A 483 13.32 5.94 1.51
CA TYR A 483 12.33 5.03 0.93
C TYR A 483 12.97 3.82 0.23
N LYS A 484 14.02 4.06 -0.57
CA LYS A 484 14.75 2.98 -1.26
C LYS A 484 15.37 2.00 -0.24
N THR A 485 15.86 2.51 0.89
CA THR A 485 16.39 1.70 2.00
C THR A 485 15.30 0.83 2.63
N LEU A 486 14.11 1.40 2.90
CA LEU A 486 12.97 0.63 3.42
C LEU A 486 12.56 -0.48 2.44
N LYS A 487 12.43 -0.14 1.16
CA LYS A 487 12.09 -1.11 0.11
C LYS A 487 13.14 -2.23 0.01
N TYR A 488 14.42 -1.90 0.10
CA TYR A 488 15.51 -2.89 0.07
C TYR A 488 15.48 -3.78 1.31
N GLY A 489 15.40 -3.19 2.51
CA GLY A 489 15.35 -3.91 3.78
C GLY A 489 14.17 -4.89 3.83
N ILE A 490 12.98 -4.45 3.42
CA ILE A 490 11.79 -5.30 3.30
C ILE A 490 12.06 -6.46 2.36
N LYS A 491 12.54 -6.20 1.13
CA LYS A 491 12.75 -7.25 0.12
C LYS A 491 13.76 -8.31 0.55
N ASN A 492 14.81 -7.90 1.27
CA ASN A 492 15.89 -8.77 1.71
C ASN A 492 15.68 -9.35 3.11
N GLY A 493 14.64 -8.92 3.85
CA GLY A 493 14.44 -9.32 5.24
C GLY A 493 15.49 -8.74 6.19
N ASP A 494 16.05 -7.57 5.90
CA ASP A 494 16.98 -6.86 6.80
C ASP A 494 16.20 -5.92 7.72
N ILE A 495 15.88 -6.39 8.91
CA ILE A 495 15.12 -5.63 9.90
C ILE A 495 15.94 -4.49 10.52
N GLY A 496 17.27 -4.57 10.48
CA GLY A 496 18.15 -3.51 10.94
C GLY A 496 18.08 -2.29 10.03
N LEU A 497 18.04 -2.49 8.70
CA LEU A 497 17.77 -1.40 7.76
C LEU A 497 16.36 -0.80 7.95
N ILE A 498 15.36 -1.62 8.29
CA ILE A 498 14.00 -1.15 8.55
C ILE A 498 13.94 -0.27 9.80
N ASP A 499 14.56 -0.67 10.92
CA ASP A 499 14.60 0.13 12.15
C ASP A 499 15.26 1.51 11.92
N ARG A 500 16.34 1.54 11.13
CA ARG A 500 16.99 2.81 10.73
C ARG A 500 16.03 3.75 10.01
N VAL A 501 15.21 3.23 9.10
CA VAL A 501 14.21 4.04 8.39
C VAL A 501 13.09 4.50 9.32
N ILE A 502 12.62 3.64 10.23
CA ILE A 502 11.58 4.02 11.21
C ILE A 502 12.02 5.24 12.02
N GLY A 503 13.28 5.29 12.45
CA GLY A 503 13.84 6.45 13.15
C GLY A 503 13.77 7.75 12.34
N VAL A 504 14.03 7.71 11.03
CA VAL A 504 13.88 8.88 10.14
C VAL A 504 12.40 9.28 9.97
N CYS A 505 11.53 8.27 9.80
CA CYS A 505 10.10 8.47 9.59
C CYS A 505 9.43 9.23 10.75
N CYS A 506 9.92 9.09 11.98
CA CYS A 506 9.47 9.89 13.14
C CYS A 506 9.51 11.40 12.84
N PHE A 507 10.57 11.88 12.18
CA PHE A 507 10.73 13.30 11.87
C PHE A 507 10.03 13.69 10.57
N TYR A 508 10.08 12.84 9.56
CA TYR A 508 9.56 13.13 8.23
C TYR A 508 8.05 13.31 8.25
N PHE A 509 7.30 12.41 8.88
CA PHE A 509 5.83 12.52 8.93
C PHE A 509 5.36 13.73 9.72
N GLU A 510 6.06 14.09 10.80
CA GLU A 510 5.74 15.30 11.55
C GLU A 510 5.99 16.54 10.69
N GLY A 511 7.15 16.59 10.02
CA GLY A 511 7.52 17.70 9.13
C GLY A 511 6.58 17.92 7.95
N THR A 512 5.83 16.90 7.54
CA THR A 512 4.85 17.00 6.44
C THR A 512 3.40 17.09 6.92
N GLY A 513 3.16 17.19 8.23
CA GLY A 513 1.81 17.27 8.81
C GLY A 513 1.01 15.97 8.70
N GLN A 514 1.67 14.83 8.54
CA GLN A 514 1.07 13.49 8.64
C GLN A 514 1.11 13.00 10.09
N SER A 515 0.50 13.77 11.00
CA SER A 515 0.61 13.60 12.46
C SER A 515 0.22 12.21 12.97
N ASN A 516 -0.78 11.57 12.37
CA ASN A 516 -1.17 10.22 12.73
C ASN A 516 -0.02 9.22 12.52
N TYR A 517 0.65 9.26 11.36
CA TYR A 517 1.80 8.40 11.11
C TYR A 517 3.03 8.83 11.90
N ALA A 518 3.20 10.13 12.18
CA ALA A 518 4.25 10.61 13.07
C ALA A 518 4.13 9.99 14.46
N PHE A 519 2.92 10.04 15.05
CA PHE A 519 2.64 9.43 16.35
C PHE A 519 2.93 7.93 16.36
N GLU A 520 2.55 7.21 15.30
CA GLU A 520 2.76 5.76 15.26
C GLU A 520 4.21 5.37 15.05
N MET A 521 4.98 6.15 14.29
CA MET A 521 6.41 5.92 14.20
C MET A 521 7.09 6.17 15.55
N LEU A 522 6.66 7.19 16.31
CA LEU A 522 7.14 7.39 17.69
C LEU A 522 6.74 6.22 18.59
N TYR A 523 5.50 5.75 18.51
CA TYR A 523 5.04 4.59 19.27
C TYR A 523 5.81 3.31 18.91
N LEU A 524 5.98 3.03 17.62
CA LEU A 524 6.74 1.88 17.14
C LEU A 524 8.20 1.99 17.58
N LYS A 525 8.82 3.18 17.45
CA LYS A 525 10.19 3.43 17.89
C LYS A 525 10.37 3.20 19.39
N ARG A 526 9.39 3.62 20.20
CA ARG A 526 9.34 3.29 21.63
C ARG A 526 9.37 1.78 21.84
N LEU A 527 8.55 1.03 21.11
CA LEU A 527 8.47 -0.42 21.27
C LEU A 527 9.75 -1.16 20.84
N ILE A 528 10.44 -0.71 19.79
CA ILE A 528 11.58 -1.46 19.21
C ILE A 528 12.94 -0.97 19.67
N SER A 529 13.05 0.24 20.25
CA SER A 529 14.35 0.84 20.60
C SER A 529 14.53 1.18 22.08
N THR A 530 13.49 1.13 22.92
CA THR A 530 13.62 1.48 24.34
C THR A 530 13.32 0.29 25.26
N LYS A 531 13.63 0.45 26.54
CA LYS A 531 13.29 -0.51 27.61
C LYS A 531 11.79 -0.72 27.81
N ALA A 532 10.93 -0.09 27.02
CA ALA A 532 9.50 -0.38 26.99
C ALA A 532 9.20 -1.84 26.60
N CYS A 533 10.08 -2.46 25.81
CA CYS A 533 9.98 -3.88 25.50
C CYS A 533 11.29 -4.58 25.87
N ASP A 534 11.21 -5.82 26.34
CA ASP A 534 12.37 -6.71 26.44
C ASP A 534 12.91 -7.07 25.05
N GLN A 535 14.17 -7.50 24.98
CA GLN A 535 14.86 -7.76 23.70
C GLN A 535 14.10 -8.76 22.81
N GLU A 536 13.51 -9.81 23.40
CA GLU A 536 12.69 -10.79 22.69
C GLU A 536 11.46 -10.13 22.04
N LEU A 537 10.71 -9.32 22.79
CA LEU A 537 9.52 -8.64 22.27
C LEU A 537 9.88 -7.62 21.19
N ARG A 538 10.97 -6.87 21.33
CA ARG A 538 11.47 -5.94 20.29
C ARG A 538 11.70 -6.66 18.98
N ARG A 539 12.44 -7.78 19.05
CA ARG A 539 12.79 -8.56 17.86
C ARG A 539 11.57 -9.26 17.29
N ALA A 540 10.65 -9.76 18.11
CA ALA A 540 9.39 -10.32 17.66
C ALA A 540 8.54 -9.29 16.89
N ILE A 541 8.47 -8.03 17.33
CA ILE A 541 7.72 -6.98 16.62
C ILE A 541 8.27 -6.74 15.21
N LEU A 542 9.59 -6.58 15.07
CA LEU A 542 10.22 -6.32 13.77
C LEU A 542 10.22 -7.54 12.84
N SER A 543 10.61 -8.71 13.36
CA SER A 543 10.68 -9.94 12.55
C SER A 543 9.33 -10.38 12.01
N ASN A 544 8.24 -10.12 12.74
CA ASN A 544 6.88 -10.46 12.35
C ASN A 544 6.14 -9.35 11.59
N SER A 545 6.79 -8.19 11.37
CA SER A 545 6.31 -7.17 10.43
C SER A 545 6.46 -7.60 8.97
N LEU A 546 7.23 -8.68 8.72
CA LEU A 546 7.49 -9.25 7.41
C LEU A 546 7.00 -10.70 7.31
N VAL A 547 6.64 -11.09 6.10
CA VAL A 547 6.35 -12.47 5.72
C VAL A 547 7.13 -12.84 4.46
N ASN A 548 7.50 -14.11 4.33
CA ASN A 548 8.18 -14.64 3.16
C ASN A 548 7.35 -15.78 2.56
N PRO A 549 6.47 -15.51 1.58
CA PRO A 549 5.59 -16.53 1.01
C PRO A 549 6.31 -17.66 0.28
N HIS A 550 7.56 -17.44 -0.16
CA HIS A 550 8.29 -18.40 -1.00
C HIS A 550 9.48 -19.05 -0.28
N GLY A 551 9.89 -18.51 0.87
CA GLY A 551 11.06 -18.99 1.60
C GLY A 551 12.39 -18.79 0.88
N ARG A 552 12.45 -17.88 -0.11
CA ARG A 552 13.64 -17.58 -0.90
C ARG A 552 14.22 -16.25 -0.46
N GLN A 553 15.47 -15.99 -0.83
CA GLN A 553 16.03 -14.66 -0.78
C GLN A 553 15.21 -13.72 -1.68
N ASP A 554 15.13 -12.44 -1.35
CA ASP A 554 14.44 -11.41 -2.14
C ASP A 554 12.91 -11.56 -2.29
N THR A 555 12.29 -12.50 -1.57
CA THR A 555 10.83 -12.74 -1.61
C THR A 555 10.11 -12.34 -0.33
N TRP A 556 10.77 -11.60 0.55
CA TRP A 556 10.13 -10.99 1.72
C TRP A 556 9.19 -9.85 1.29
N GLN A 557 8.11 -9.72 2.02
CA GLN A 557 7.12 -8.65 1.86
C GLN A 557 6.52 -8.27 3.20
N GLU A 558 5.84 -7.13 3.24
CA GLU A 558 5.15 -6.62 4.40
C GLU A 558 3.96 -7.52 4.78
N VAL A 559 3.73 -7.71 6.07
CA VAL A 559 2.67 -8.59 6.57
C VAL A 559 1.27 -8.13 6.13
N ASP A 560 0.99 -6.84 6.18
CA ASP A 560 -0.29 -6.23 5.76
C ASP A 560 -0.47 -6.25 4.23
N ARG A 561 0.60 -6.17 3.46
CA ARG A 561 0.52 -6.40 2.00
C ARG A 561 0.01 -7.80 1.65
N SER A 562 0.26 -8.79 2.50
CA SER A 562 -0.29 -10.14 2.30
C SER A 562 -1.82 -10.21 2.46
N LEU A 563 -2.41 -9.26 3.20
CA LEU A 563 -3.86 -9.06 3.26
C LEU A 563 -4.37 -8.29 2.06
N GLU A 564 -3.64 -7.30 1.56
CA GLU A 564 -4.04 -6.59 0.34
C GLU A 564 -4.24 -7.53 -0.85
N TYR A 565 -3.37 -8.54 -0.97
CA TYR A 565 -3.56 -9.61 -1.96
C TYR A 565 -4.84 -10.41 -1.70
N LEU A 566 -5.16 -10.75 -0.45
CA LEU A 566 -6.40 -11.44 -0.11
C LEU A 566 -7.63 -10.57 -0.44
N ASN A 567 -7.60 -9.29 -0.07
CA ASN A 567 -8.63 -8.30 -0.38
C ASN A 567 -8.86 -8.19 -1.89
N LEU A 568 -7.79 -8.14 -2.68
CA LEU A 568 -7.88 -8.11 -4.13
C LEU A 568 -8.57 -9.35 -4.69
N GLU A 569 -8.22 -10.55 -4.21
CA GLU A 569 -8.83 -11.79 -4.67
C GLU A 569 -10.31 -11.89 -4.28
N LEU A 570 -10.66 -11.46 -3.06
CA LEU A 570 -12.06 -11.38 -2.64
C LEU A 570 -12.86 -10.38 -3.48
N LYS A 571 -12.29 -9.22 -3.84
CA LYS A 571 -12.92 -8.26 -4.76
C LYS A 571 -13.15 -8.87 -6.15
N ARG A 572 -12.17 -9.61 -6.68
CA ARG A 572 -12.29 -10.31 -7.97
C ARG A 572 -13.40 -11.36 -7.96
N GLU A 573 -13.45 -12.19 -6.92
CA GLU A 573 -14.52 -13.18 -6.73
C GLU A 573 -15.89 -12.51 -6.63
N LEU A 574 -15.98 -11.42 -5.87
CA LEU A 574 -17.21 -10.64 -5.75
C LEU A 574 -17.65 -10.09 -7.11
N TRP A 575 -16.74 -9.55 -7.91
CA TRP A 575 -17.05 -9.05 -9.25
C TRP A 575 -17.46 -10.16 -10.21
N ALA A 576 -16.79 -11.32 -10.18
CA ALA A 576 -17.07 -12.43 -11.08
C ALA A 576 -18.41 -13.14 -10.78
N ARG A 577 -18.79 -13.24 -9.51
CA ARG A 577 -19.94 -14.05 -9.05
C ARG A 577 -21.13 -13.21 -8.60
N ARG A 578 -21.07 -11.88 -8.75
CA ARG A 578 -22.09 -10.98 -8.22
C ARG A 578 -23.46 -11.34 -8.76
N THR A 579 -24.39 -11.63 -7.85
CA THR A 579 -25.80 -11.87 -8.19
C THR A 579 -26.70 -11.25 -7.11
N SER A 580 -28.02 -11.41 -7.25
CA SER A 580 -28.98 -11.01 -6.21
C SER A 580 -28.77 -11.81 -4.92
N THR A 581 -28.33 -13.06 -5.01
CA THR A 581 -28.12 -14.00 -3.89
C THR A 581 -26.67 -14.07 -3.40
N PHE A 582 -25.71 -13.61 -4.20
CA PHE A 582 -24.29 -13.58 -3.84
C PHE A 582 -23.79 -12.13 -3.69
N GLY A 583 -23.84 -11.64 -2.44
CA GLY A 583 -23.32 -10.34 -2.01
C GLY A 583 -22.16 -10.46 -1.02
N LEU A 584 -21.81 -9.36 -0.34
CA LEU A 584 -20.65 -9.29 0.56
C LEU A 584 -20.71 -10.36 1.67
N ASP A 585 -21.87 -10.55 2.31
CA ASP A 585 -22.03 -11.55 3.37
C ASP A 585 -21.86 -12.98 2.86
N ALA A 586 -22.35 -13.27 1.65
CA ALA A 586 -22.21 -14.58 1.03
C ALA A 586 -20.74 -14.84 0.66
N LEU A 587 -20.05 -13.86 0.09
CA LEU A 587 -18.61 -13.92 -0.20
C LEU A 587 -17.82 -14.25 1.06
N PHE A 588 -18.02 -13.49 2.13
CA PHE A 588 -17.29 -13.71 3.37
C PHE A 588 -17.64 -15.06 3.99
N LYS A 589 -18.92 -15.45 4.06
CA LYS A 589 -19.33 -16.74 4.64
C LYS A 589 -18.84 -17.96 3.85
N THR A 590 -18.74 -17.87 2.53
CA THR A 590 -18.49 -19.05 1.67
C THR A 590 -17.09 -19.10 1.06
N THR A 591 -16.47 -17.95 0.84
CA THR A 591 -15.28 -17.80 -0.01
C THR A 591 -14.06 -17.29 0.76
N SER A 592 -14.22 -16.56 1.87
CA SER A 592 -13.07 -16.05 2.65
C SER A 592 -12.08 -17.15 3.05
N LEU A 593 -12.62 -18.28 3.55
CA LEU A 593 -11.85 -19.44 4.00
C LEU A 593 -11.18 -20.23 2.87
N THR A 594 -11.74 -20.16 1.65
CA THR A 594 -11.26 -20.93 0.50
C THR A 594 -10.51 -20.07 -0.51
N ALA A 595 -10.44 -18.75 -0.32
CA ALA A 595 -9.90 -17.81 -1.31
C ALA A 595 -8.48 -18.20 -1.78
N GLU A 596 -7.57 -18.51 -0.84
CA GLU A 596 -6.20 -18.92 -1.18
C GLU A 596 -6.16 -20.25 -1.93
N TYR A 597 -7.02 -21.20 -1.55
CA TYR A 597 -7.15 -22.48 -2.25
C TYR A 597 -7.68 -22.30 -3.67
N THR A 598 -8.73 -21.51 -3.84
CA THR A 598 -9.36 -21.21 -5.13
C THR A 598 -8.37 -20.54 -6.09
N VAL A 599 -7.49 -19.67 -5.58
CA VAL A 599 -6.42 -19.05 -6.37
C VAL A 599 -5.38 -20.09 -6.83
N CYS A 600 -4.96 -20.99 -5.93
CA CYS A 600 -4.03 -22.05 -6.29
C CYS A 600 -4.62 -22.99 -7.35
N LEU A 601 -5.87 -23.39 -7.18
CA LEU A 601 -6.59 -24.22 -8.12
C LEU A 601 -6.73 -23.53 -9.49
N ARG A 602 -7.11 -22.25 -9.50
CA ARG A 602 -7.19 -21.45 -10.72
C ARG A 602 -5.85 -21.40 -11.46
N LYS A 603 -4.76 -21.06 -10.75
CA LYS A 603 -3.41 -21.02 -11.34
C LYS A 603 -2.97 -22.38 -11.86
N ALA A 604 -3.34 -23.47 -11.19
CA ALA A 604 -3.05 -24.82 -11.66
C ALA A 604 -3.83 -25.14 -12.95
N ILE A 605 -5.11 -24.77 -13.03
CA ILE A 605 -5.93 -24.92 -14.24
C ILE A 605 -5.41 -24.04 -15.38
N GLU A 606 -5.07 -22.78 -15.12
CA GLU A 606 -4.53 -21.84 -16.11
C GLU A 606 -3.17 -22.27 -16.67
N LYS A 607 -2.39 -23.03 -15.87
CA LYS A 607 -1.10 -23.61 -16.28
C LYS A 607 -1.23 -24.99 -16.92
N ALA A 608 -2.37 -25.65 -16.78
CA ALA A 608 -2.58 -26.94 -17.43
C ALA A 608 -2.59 -26.69 -18.95
N PRO A 609 -1.76 -27.41 -19.72
CA PRO A 609 -1.82 -27.32 -21.17
C PRO A 609 -3.25 -27.68 -21.61
N LEU A 610 -3.83 -26.87 -22.48
CA LEU A 610 -5.07 -27.19 -23.19
C LEU A 610 -4.75 -28.29 -24.21
N GLU A 611 -4.41 -29.49 -23.76
CA GLU A 611 -4.27 -30.66 -24.61
C GLU A 611 -5.64 -31.38 -24.72
N ASP A 612 -6.06 -31.58 -25.96
CA ASP A 612 -7.19 -32.36 -26.46
C ASP A 612 -8.60 -31.98 -25.99
N ARG A 613 -9.13 -30.91 -26.60
CA ARG A 613 -10.53 -30.99 -27.06
C ARG A 613 -10.55 -31.80 -28.36
N ASP A 614 -10.55 -33.12 -28.20
CA ASP A 614 -10.77 -34.06 -29.29
C ASP A 614 -12.08 -33.70 -30.01
N GLU A 615 -11.96 -33.53 -31.32
CA GLU A 615 -13.04 -33.42 -32.29
C GLU A 615 -13.79 -34.77 -32.41
N THR A 616 -14.51 -35.21 -31.39
CA THR A 616 -15.52 -36.27 -31.57
C THR A 616 -16.68 -36.10 -30.61
N ASN A 617 -17.76 -35.50 -31.11
CA ASN A 617 -19.13 -35.88 -30.79
C ASN A 617 -20.04 -35.48 -31.95
N GLU A 618 -19.98 -36.26 -33.03
CA GLU A 618 -21.21 -36.56 -33.76
C GLU A 618 -22.20 -37.17 -32.76
N TRP A 619 -23.40 -36.60 -32.65
CA TRP A 619 -24.70 -37.28 -32.60
C TRP A 619 -25.80 -36.24 -32.26
N GLY A 620 -26.50 -35.79 -33.31
CA GLY A 620 -27.93 -35.48 -33.21
C GLY A 620 -28.38 -34.02 -33.25
N LEU A 621 -28.30 -33.37 -34.41
CA LEU A 621 -29.28 -32.33 -34.78
C LEU A 621 -30.23 -32.94 -35.84
N PRO A 622 -31.55 -32.97 -35.60
CA PRO A 622 -32.51 -33.23 -36.66
C PRO A 622 -32.46 -32.10 -37.68
N SER A 623 -32.44 -32.50 -38.94
CA SER A 623 -32.73 -31.66 -40.09
C SER A 623 -34.13 -31.05 -39.99
N ASP A 624 -34.33 -29.99 -40.77
CA ASP A 624 -35.59 -29.33 -41.09
C ASP A 624 -35.91 -28.09 -40.24
N ILE A 625 -35.58 -26.91 -40.79
CA ILE A 625 -36.56 -26.06 -41.48
C ILE A 625 -35.81 -24.99 -42.29
N GLU A 626 -36.17 -24.93 -43.57
CA GLU A 626 -35.68 -24.04 -44.62
C GLU A 626 -36.15 -22.59 -44.45
N SER A 627 -35.35 -21.69 -45.04
CA SER A 627 -35.72 -20.46 -45.77
C SER A 627 -36.88 -19.57 -45.28
N GLU A 628 -36.54 -18.36 -44.83
CA GLU A 628 -36.71 -17.10 -45.60
C GLU A 628 -35.83 -15.98 -45.04
#